data_AF-A0AA90TMY8-F1
#
_entry.id   AF-A0AA90TMY8-F1
#
_cell.length_a   1.000
_cell.length_b   1.000
_cell.length_c   1.000
_cell.angle_alpha   90.00
_cell.angle_beta   90.00
_cell.angle_gamma   90.00
#
_symmetry.space_group_name_H-M   'P 1'
#
loop_
_entity.id
_entity.type
_entity.pdbx_description
1 polymer ?
#
loop_
_entity_poly.entity_id
_entity_poly.type
_entity_poly.pdbx_seq_one_letter_code
_entity_poly.pdbx_strand_id
1 'polypeptide(L)'
;MSAQSKAKAAQGYDPKPEPNRCATCGHFKSDFILPEWMIKANSEAPKRLAPLYTLDDNAIEKNARCGLGGFAVKKTAVCQYYIQPVSA
;
A
#
# COMPACT_ATOMS: atom_id res chain seq x y z
N MET A 1 1.22 26.76 23.20
CA MET A 1 2.40 26.03 22.68
C MET A 1 3.38 25.77 23.82
N SER A 2 3.60 24.52 24.21
CA SER A 2 4.57 24.15 25.25
C SER A 2 6.02 24.30 24.76
N ALA A 3 6.99 24.41 25.68
CA ALA A 3 8.41 24.43 25.35
C ALA A 3 8.81 23.20 24.50
N GLN A 4 8.28 22.02 24.85
CA GLN A 4 8.49 20.78 24.08
C GLN A 4 7.95 20.88 22.65
N SER A 5 6.76 21.46 22.44
CA SER A 5 6.19 21.62 21.09
C SER A 5 7.02 22.56 20.21
N LYS A 6 7.58 23.63 20.79
CA LYS A 6 8.48 24.56 20.08
C LYS A 6 9.80 23.90 19.71
N ALA A 7 10.38 23.10 20.62
CA ALA A 7 11.62 22.36 20.36
C ALA A 7 11.44 21.31 19.25
N LYS A 8 10.32 20.57 19.27
CA LYS A 8 9.98 19.60 18.21
C LYS A 8 9.83 20.27 16.85
N ALA A 9 9.12 21.41 16.79
CA ALA A 9 8.96 22.17 15.55
C ALA A 9 10.30 22.70 15.03
N ALA A 10 11.15 23.23 15.92
CA ALA A 10 12.48 23.73 15.55
C ALA A 10 13.42 22.65 15.00
N GLN A 11 13.25 21.39 15.43
CA GLN A 11 14.01 20.25 14.93
C GLN A 11 13.40 19.60 13.68
N GLY A 12 12.22 20.05 13.22
CA GLY A 12 11.49 19.34 12.18
C GLY A 12 11.11 17.91 12.59
N TYR A 13 10.83 17.70 13.88
CA TYR A 13 10.51 16.38 14.43
C TYR A 13 9.29 15.79 13.73
N ASP A 14 9.50 14.70 13.00
CA ASP A 14 8.44 13.89 12.43
C ASP A 14 8.08 12.76 13.40
N PRO A 15 6.88 12.79 14.03
CA PRO A 15 6.43 11.71 14.91
C PRO A 15 6.08 10.42 14.16
N LYS A 16 5.88 10.48 12.84
CA LYS A 16 5.44 9.36 12.02
C LYS A 16 6.25 9.32 10.71
N PRO A 17 7.58 9.15 10.81
CA PRO A 17 8.40 9.06 9.62
C PRO A 17 7.97 7.85 8.80
N GLU A 18 7.87 8.04 7.50
CA GLU A 18 7.65 6.94 6.59
C GLU A 18 8.97 6.16 6.43
N PRO A 19 9.05 4.92 6.95
CA PRO A 19 10.31 4.19 6.93
C PRO A 19 10.62 3.72 5.51
N ASN A 20 11.90 3.67 5.16
CA ASN A 20 12.37 3.10 3.90
C ASN A 20 12.18 1.58 3.94
N ARG A 21 11.12 1.10 3.28
CA ARG A 21 10.76 -0.32 3.21
C ARG A 21 10.19 -0.65 1.83
N CYS A 22 10.10 -1.92 1.48
CA CYS A 22 9.60 -2.35 0.18
C CYS A 22 8.22 -1.78 -0.09
N ALA A 23 7.31 -1.73 0.90
CA ALA A 23 5.99 -1.14 0.71
C ALA A 23 5.99 0.36 0.34
N THR A 24 7.08 1.07 0.62
CA THR A 24 7.24 2.51 0.36
C THR A 24 8.32 2.76 -0.69
N CYS A 25 8.68 1.75 -1.49
CA CYS A 25 9.72 1.82 -2.52
C CYS A 25 9.10 2.05 -3.89
N GLY A 26 9.65 2.94 -4.71
CA GLY A 26 9.18 3.18 -6.08
C GLY A 26 9.30 1.96 -7.03
N HIS A 27 10.10 0.96 -6.68
CA HIS A 27 10.20 -0.30 -7.43
C HIS A 27 9.19 -1.37 -6.99
N PHE A 28 8.43 -1.12 -5.94
CA PHE A 28 7.46 -2.10 -5.44
C PHE A 28 6.33 -2.31 -6.43
N LYS A 29 5.94 -3.57 -6.61
CA LYS A 29 4.81 -3.96 -7.45
C LYS A 29 3.93 -4.92 -6.67
N SER A 30 2.62 -4.71 -6.73
CA SER A 30 1.60 -5.60 -6.21
C SER A 30 0.31 -5.43 -7.02
N ASP A 31 -0.54 -6.44 -6.94
CA ASP A 31 -1.83 -6.46 -7.60
C ASP A 31 -2.94 -6.31 -6.56
N PHE A 32 -3.98 -5.56 -6.89
CA PHE A 32 -5.21 -5.47 -6.11
C PHE A 32 -6.29 -6.27 -6.82
N ILE A 33 -6.76 -7.34 -6.18
CA ILE A 33 -7.72 -8.27 -6.79
C ILE A 33 -8.92 -8.49 -5.87
N LEU A 34 -10.08 -8.75 -6.47
CA LEU A 34 -11.21 -9.31 -5.74
C LEU A 34 -11.00 -10.82 -5.55
N PRO A 35 -11.17 -11.36 -4.33
CA PRO A 35 -11.20 -12.80 -4.11
C PRO A 35 -12.28 -13.49 -4.95
N GLU A 36 -12.03 -14.74 -5.35
CA GLU A 36 -12.94 -15.51 -6.20
C GLU A 36 -14.36 -15.62 -5.62
N TRP A 37 -14.49 -15.78 -4.30
CA TRP A 37 -15.80 -15.85 -3.65
C TRP A 37 -16.61 -14.54 -3.78
N MET A 38 -15.94 -13.38 -3.78
CA MET A 38 -16.61 -12.08 -4.00
C MET A 38 -17.04 -11.93 -5.45
N ILE A 39 -16.20 -12.37 -6.40
CA ILE A 39 -16.53 -12.40 -7.83
C ILE A 39 -17.77 -13.28 -8.06
N LYS A 40 -17.81 -14.46 -7.44
CA LYS A 40 -18.96 -15.36 -7.50
C LYS A 40 -20.23 -14.71 -6.91
N ALA A 41 -20.13 -14.10 -5.74
CA ALA A 41 -21.26 -13.40 -5.12
C ALA A 41 -21.81 -12.27 -6.02
N ASN A 42 -20.93 -11.50 -6.68
CA ASN A 42 -21.33 -10.50 -7.66
C ASN A 42 -22.03 -11.12 -8.88
N SER A 43 -21.58 -12.28 -9.36
CA SER A 43 -22.21 -12.97 -10.50
C SER A 43 -23.59 -13.53 -10.20
N GLU A 44 -23.85 -13.89 -8.94
CA GLU A 44 -25.11 -14.45 -8.45
C GLU A 44 -26.10 -13.36 -7.99
N ALA A 45 -25.62 -12.12 -7.80
CA ALA A 45 -26.45 -11.01 -7.39
C ALA A 45 -27.52 -10.67 -8.45
N PRO A 46 -28.73 -10.24 -8.04
CA PRO A 46 -29.74 -9.78 -9.00
C PRO A 46 -29.18 -8.64 -9.85
N LYS A 47 -29.24 -8.77 -11.18
CA LYS A 47 -28.67 -7.81 -12.15
C LYS A 47 -29.12 -6.34 -11.99
N ARG A 48 -30.20 -6.10 -11.24
CA ARG A 48 -30.73 -4.76 -10.97
C ARG A 48 -30.01 -4.07 -9.79
N LEU A 49 -29.22 -4.81 -9.03
CA LEU A 49 -28.34 -4.24 -8.03
C LEU A 49 -26.96 -4.00 -8.64
N ALA A 50 -26.32 -2.93 -8.17
CA ALA A 50 -24.88 -2.75 -8.34
C ALA A 50 -24.12 -3.99 -7.85
N PRO A 51 -22.89 -4.25 -8.33
CA PRO A 51 -22.04 -5.28 -7.75
C PRO A 51 -21.93 -5.06 -6.24
N LEU A 52 -22.06 -6.14 -5.48
CA LEU A 52 -21.99 -6.11 -4.02
C LEU A 52 -20.58 -5.77 -3.52
N TYR A 53 -19.56 -6.20 -4.28
CA TYR A 53 -18.15 -5.96 -3.97
C TYR A 53 -17.43 -5.28 -5.13
N THR A 54 -16.58 -4.31 -4.83
CA THR A 54 -15.81 -3.52 -5.81
C THR A 54 -14.32 -3.64 -5.55
N LEU A 55 -13.48 -3.38 -6.56
CA LEU A 55 -12.03 -3.33 -6.36
C LEU A 55 -11.66 -2.21 -5.38
N ASP A 56 -12.31 -1.05 -5.48
CA ASP A 56 -11.99 0.12 -4.67
C ASP A 56 -12.24 -0.13 -3.17
N ASP A 57 -13.32 -0.84 -2.83
CA ASP A 57 -13.73 -1.04 -1.43
C ASP A 57 -13.24 -2.38 -0.84
N ASN A 58 -13.00 -3.39 -1.69
CA ASN A 58 -12.83 -4.76 -1.22
C ASN A 58 -11.62 -5.48 -1.80
N ALA A 59 -10.81 -4.84 -2.67
CA ALA A 59 -9.64 -5.51 -3.20
C ALA A 59 -8.68 -5.92 -2.10
N ILE A 60 -8.15 -7.13 -2.23
CA ILE A 60 -7.05 -7.62 -1.42
C ILE A 60 -5.76 -7.50 -2.23
N GLU A 61 -4.70 -7.06 -1.56
CA GLU A 61 -3.39 -6.97 -2.19
C GLU A 61 -2.72 -8.34 -2.27
N LYS A 62 -2.17 -8.66 -3.45
CA LYS A 62 -1.49 -9.91 -3.79
C LYS A 62 -0.23 -9.64 -4.59
N ASN A 63 0.56 -10.68 -4.78
CA ASN A 63 1.76 -10.67 -5.63
C ASN A 63 2.77 -9.55 -5.29
N ALA A 64 2.93 -9.23 -4.00
CA ALA A 64 3.94 -8.28 -3.53
C ALA A 64 5.35 -8.71 -3.95
N ARG A 65 5.94 -7.99 -4.91
CA ARG A 65 7.21 -8.33 -5.55
C ARG A 65 8.13 -7.12 -5.72
N CYS A 66 9.42 -7.39 -5.86
CA CYS A 66 10.41 -6.41 -6.26
C CYS A 66 10.38 -6.23 -7.77
N GLY A 67 10.14 -5.02 -8.27
CA GLY A 67 10.17 -4.72 -9.70
C GLY A 67 11.55 -4.84 -10.35
N LEU A 68 12.63 -4.75 -9.57
CA LEU A 68 14.01 -4.94 -10.07
C LEU A 68 14.37 -6.42 -10.21
N GLY A 69 14.04 -7.23 -9.20
CA GLY A 69 14.49 -8.63 -9.10
C GLY A 69 13.42 -9.68 -9.42
N GLY A 70 12.15 -9.29 -9.57
CA GLY A 70 11.03 -10.18 -9.88
C GLY A 70 10.61 -11.14 -8.76
N PHE A 71 11.32 -11.17 -7.64
CA PHE A 71 11.05 -12.06 -6.50
C PHE A 71 10.01 -11.48 -5.52
N ALA A 72 9.39 -12.38 -4.75
CA ALA A 72 8.43 -12.02 -3.70
C ALA A 72 9.13 -11.31 -2.52
N VAL A 73 8.50 -10.28 -1.97
CA VAL A 73 9.10 -9.48 -0.88
C VAL A 73 8.20 -9.40 0.34
N LYS A 74 8.83 -9.20 1.51
CA LYS A 74 8.14 -8.71 2.70
C LYS A 74 8.05 -7.18 2.61
N LYS A 75 6.87 -6.63 2.88
CA LYS A 75 6.62 -5.18 2.89
C LYS A 75 7.51 -4.37 3.83
N THR A 76 7.98 -5.00 4.91
CA THR A 76 8.84 -4.42 5.94
C THR A 76 10.33 -4.51 5.62
N ALA A 77 10.73 -5.28 4.60
CA ALA A 77 12.13 -5.39 4.20
C ALA A 77 12.60 -4.14 3.46
N VAL A 78 13.91 -3.97 3.28
CA VAL A 78 14.51 -2.91 2.47
C VAL A 78 15.77 -3.45 1.79
N CYS A 79 16.14 -2.89 0.65
CA CYS A 79 17.40 -3.20 -0.04
C CYS A 79 18.17 -1.91 -0.33
N GLN A 80 19.44 -2.05 -0.72
CA GLN A 80 20.31 -0.91 -1.03
C GLN A 80 19.87 -0.08 -2.25
N TYR A 81 19.00 -0.63 -3.12
CA TYR A 81 18.45 0.05 -4.31
C TYR A 81 17.08 0.69 -4.03
N TYR A 82 16.79 1.01 -2.78
CA TYR A 82 15.56 1.70 -2.42
C TYR A 82 15.50 3.09 -3.08
N ILE A 83 14.37 3.38 -3.71
CA ILE A 83 14.06 4.73 -4.18
C ILE A 83 12.78 5.21 -3.50
N GLN A 84 12.80 6.45 -3.03
CA GLN A 84 11.57 7.10 -2.58
C GLN A 84 10.66 7.31 -3.81
N PRO A 85 9.39 6.92 -3.75
CA PRO A 85 8.45 7.21 -4.81
C PRO A 85 8.30 8.74 -4.90
N VAL A 86 8.57 9.30 -6.07
CA VAL A 86 8.25 10.71 -6.34
C VAL A 86 6.73 10.84 -6.31
N SER A 87 6.21 11.69 -5.42
CA SER A 87 4.79 12.05 -5.40
C SER A 87 4.45 12.69 -6.75
N ALA A 88 3.60 12.03 -7.52
CA ALA A 88 3.05 12.56 -8.77
C ALA A 88 1.94 13.58 -8.49
#